data_AF-A0A5Q0L7P0-F1
#
_entry.id   AF-A0A5Q0L7P0-F1
#
_cell.length_a   1.000
_cell.length_b   1.000
_cell.length_c   1.000
_cell.angle_alpha   90.00
_cell.angle_beta   90.00
_cell.angle_gamma   90.00
#
_symmetry.space_group_name_H-M   'P 1'
#
loop_
_entity.id
_entity.type
_entity.pdbx_description
1 polymer ?
#
loop_
_entity_poly.entity_id
_entity_poly.type
_entity_poly.pdbx_seq_one_letter_code
_entity_poly.pdbx_strand_id
1 'polypeptide(L)'
;MSRKSRRRCAQCREALPAGASASRRYCDSACRSRHWRRVRRPDEIYRRAVEQNCGVVRGEFLRGQGRCPVCKVPVPLRKRTDSVYCSPKCRTRAWRRRRDTTEGA
;
A
#
# COMPACT_ATOMS: atom_id res chain seq x y z
N MET A 1 -36.66 1.66 29.52
CA MET A 1 -36.45 2.40 28.25
C MET A 1 -35.08 2.04 27.68
N SER A 2 -35.03 1.26 26.60
CA SER A 2 -33.75 0.82 26.00
C SER A 2 -33.10 1.99 25.25
N ARG A 3 -31.95 2.48 25.72
CA ARG A 3 -31.19 3.52 25.01
C ARG A 3 -30.76 2.94 23.67
N LYS A 4 -31.43 3.30 22.56
CA LYS A 4 -30.97 2.96 21.21
C LYS A 4 -29.52 3.40 21.09
N SER A 5 -28.60 2.44 21.02
CA SER A 5 -27.17 2.75 20.93
C SER A 5 -26.98 3.59 19.66
N ARG A 6 -26.57 4.86 19.83
CA ARG A 6 -26.26 5.71 18.69
C ARG A 6 -25.04 5.10 18.01
N ARG A 7 -25.20 4.68 16.74
CA ARG A 7 -24.10 4.16 15.94
C ARG A 7 -22.97 5.18 15.88
N ARG A 8 -21.73 4.70 15.94
CA ARG A 8 -20.53 5.55 16.01
C ARG A 8 -19.73 5.50 14.72
N CYS A 9 -19.02 6.58 14.43
CA CYS A 9 -18.09 6.68 13.31
C CYS A 9 -16.93 5.70 13.50
N ALA A 10 -16.64 4.89 12.47
CA ALA A 10 -15.53 3.93 12.50
C ALA A 10 -14.13 4.58 12.55
N GLN A 11 -14.03 5.90 12.33
CA GLN A 11 -12.76 6.64 12.35
C GLN A 11 -12.53 7.45 13.63
N CYS A 12 -13.47 8.32 14.01
CA CYS A 12 -13.32 9.23 15.16
C CYS A 12 -14.13 8.79 16.39
N ARG A 13 -14.95 7.72 16.28
CA ARG A 13 -15.81 7.19 17.35
C ARG A 13 -16.92 8.11 17.85
N GLU A 14 -17.08 9.29 17.24
CA GLU A 14 -18.22 10.19 17.48
C GLU A 14 -19.55 9.58 17.02
N ALA A 15 -20.66 10.09 17.56
CA ALA A 15 -21.99 9.65 17.16
C ALA A 15 -22.26 10.01 15.70
N LEU A 16 -22.89 9.09 14.96
CA LEU A 16 -23.35 9.39 13.61
C LEU A 16 -24.52 10.37 13.63
N PRO A 17 -24.70 11.18 12.55
CA PRO A 17 -25.83 12.08 12.42
C PRO A 17 -27.18 11.38 12.64
N ALA A 18 -28.13 12.06 13.27
CA ALA A 18 -29.50 11.58 13.38
C ALA A 18 -30.08 11.34 11.97
N GLY A 19 -30.77 10.22 11.76
CA GLY A 19 -31.28 9.84 10.43
C GLY A 19 -30.22 9.30 9.46
N ALA A 20 -28.97 9.11 9.88
CA ALA A 20 -27.97 8.46 9.04
C ALA A 20 -28.43 7.06 8.59
N SER A 21 -28.27 6.76 7.30
CA SER A 21 -28.63 5.46 6.72
C SER A 21 -27.97 4.29 7.47
N ALA A 22 -28.64 3.13 7.53
CA ALA A 22 -28.15 1.94 8.22
C ALA A 22 -26.75 1.48 7.75
N SER A 23 -26.37 1.80 6.50
CA SER A 23 -25.05 1.50 5.93
C SER A 23 -23.98 2.58 6.18
N ARG A 24 -24.33 3.76 6.70
CA ARG A 24 -23.37 4.84 6.96
C ARG A 24 -22.39 4.43 8.05
N ARG A 25 -21.09 4.47 7.73
CA ARG A 25 -19.98 4.09 8.64
C ARG A 25 -19.19 5.27 9.21
N TYR A 26 -19.31 6.45 8.61
CA TYR A 26 -18.51 7.63 8.96
C TYR A 26 -19.41 8.84 9.19
N CYS A 27 -19.01 9.76 10.07
CA CYS A 27 -19.73 11.02 10.30
C CYS A 27 -19.76 11.87 9.02
N ASP A 28 -18.63 11.96 8.31
CA ASP A 28 -18.45 12.79 7.12
C ASP A 28 -17.43 12.19 6.12
N SER A 29 -17.22 12.91 5.01
CA SER A 29 -16.26 12.57 3.95
C SER A 29 -14.80 12.67 4.42
N ALA A 30 -14.48 13.54 5.38
CA ALA A 30 -13.13 13.70 5.91
C ALA A 30 -12.72 12.47 6.74
N CYS A 31 -13.61 11.94 7.57
CA CYS A 31 -13.42 10.71 8.32
C CYS A 31 -13.36 9.48 7.40
N ARG A 32 -14.18 9.42 6.34
CA ARG A 32 -14.04 8.40 5.29
C ARG A 32 -12.65 8.44 4.65
N SER A 33 -12.18 9.63 4.29
CA SER A 33 -10.86 9.83 3.66
C SER A 33 -9.71 9.50 4.60
N ARG A 34 -9.81 9.90 5.87
CA ARG A 34 -8.83 9.55 6.92
C ARG A 34 -8.76 8.05 7.15
N HIS A 35 -9.91 7.38 7.21
CA HIS A 35 -9.96 5.92 7.33
C HIS A 35 -9.35 5.22 6.12
N TRP A 36 -9.66 5.70 4.91
CA TRP A 36 -9.07 5.16 3.67
C TRP A 36 -7.54 5.27 3.69
N ARG A 37 -7.00 6.44 4.05
CA ARG A 37 -5.55 6.67 4.11
C ARG A 37 -4.84 5.87 5.19
N ARG A 38 -5.46 5.69 6.37
CA ARG A 38 -4.82 5.07 7.55
C ARG A 38 -4.97 3.56 7.61
N VAL A 39 -6.11 3.02 7.18
CA VAL A 39 -6.47 1.62 7.43
C VAL A 39 -6.53 0.85 6.11
N ARG A 40 -7.38 1.31 5.19
CA ARG A 40 -7.65 0.54 3.96
C ARG A 40 -6.49 0.54 2.98
N ARG A 41 -5.83 1.69 2.78
CA ARG A 41 -4.72 1.78 1.83
C ARG A 41 -3.52 0.90 2.26
N PRO A 42 -3.07 0.89 3.53
CA PRO A 42 -2.05 -0.05 3.96
C PRO A 42 -2.48 -1.53 3.83
N ASP A 43 -3.73 -1.85 4.18
CA ASP A 43 -4.26 -3.22 4.08
C ASP A 43 -4.29 -3.73 2.63
N GLU A 44 -4.76 -2.90 1.69
CA GLU A 44 -4.76 -3.20 0.26
C GLU A 44 -3.33 -3.40 -0.28
N ILE A 45 -2.39 -2.54 0.12
CA ILE A 45 -0.98 -2.66 -0.25
C ILE A 45 -0.40 -3.99 0.27
N TYR A 46 -0.70 -4.35 1.53
CA TYR A 46 -0.19 -5.57 2.14
C TYR A 46 -0.77 -6.83 1.49
N ARG A 47 -2.09 -6.87 1.30
CA ARG A 47 -2.78 -7.99 0.65
C ARG A 47 -2.26 -8.25 -0.76
N ARG A 48 -2.12 -7.17 -1.54
CA ARG A 48 -1.53 -7.23 -2.88
C ARG A 48 -0.09 -7.77 -2.86
N ALA A 49 0.71 -7.36 -1.86
CA ALA A 49 2.08 -7.86 -1.72
C ALA A 49 2.12 -9.36 -1.37
N VAL A 50 1.22 -9.82 -0.49
CA VAL A 50 1.08 -11.25 -0.17
C VAL A 50 0.70 -12.04 -1.41
N GLU A 51 -0.35 -11.63 -2.12
CA GLU A 51 -0.81 -12.29 -3.36
C GLU A 51 0.31 -12.42 -4.41
N GLN A 52 1.10 -11.35 -4.62
CA GLN A 52 2.24 -11.40 -5.53
C GLN A 52 3.31 -12.39 -5.09
N ASN A 53 3.68 -12.39 -3.81
CA ASN A 53 4.71 -13.31 -3.32
C ASN A 53 4.21 -14.77 -3.36
N CYS A 54 2.93 -15.02 -3.05
CA CYS A 54 2.32 -16.33 -3.23
C CYS A 54 2.32 -16.77 -4.70
N GLY A 55 2.00 -15.88 -5.63
CA GLY A 55 2.04 -16.18 -7.06
C GLY A 55 3.46 -16.46 -7.56
N VAL A 56 4.51 -15.87 -6.98
CA VAL A 56 5.91 -16.26 -7.28
C VAL A 56 6.19 -17.68 -6.81
N VAL A 57 5.78 -18.03 -5.59
CA VAL A 57 5.96 -19.40 -5.05
C VAL A 57 5.22 -20.43 -5.89
N ARG A 58 4.05 -20.07 -6.45
CA ARG A 58 3.27 -20.91 -7.37
C ARG A 58 3.77 -20.90 -8.82
N GLY A 59 4.75 -20.07 -9.16
CA GLY A 59 5.24 -19.91 -10.54
C GLY A 59 4.35 -19.05 -11.46
N GLU A 60 3.30 -18.41 -10.94
CA GLU A 60 2.40 -17.51 -11.67
C GLU A 60 3.06 -16.16 -12.01
N PHE A 61 4.01 -15.71 -11.17
CA PHE A 61 4.76 -14.47 -11.39
C PHE A 61 6.26 -14.75 -11.47
N LEU A 62 6.91 -14.14 -12.47
CA LEU A 62 8.37 -14.20 -12.63
C LEU A 62 9.12 -13.49 -11.49
N ARG A 63 8.48 -12.50 -10.84
CA ARG A 63 9.11 -11.66 -9.82
C ARG A 63 8.10 -11.21 -8.78
N GLY A 64 8.51 -11.31 -7.52
CA GLY A 64 7.81 -10.74 -6.37
C GLY A 64 8.45 -9.44 -5.92
N GLN A 65 7.96 -8.89 -4.82
CA GLN A 65 8.57 -7.71 -4.22
C GLN A 65 9.91 -8.12 -3.61
N GLY A 66 10.99 -7.87 -4.35
CA GLY A 66 12.34 -8.33 -4.02
C GLY A 66 13.21 -7.28 -3.32
N ARG A 67 14.47 -7.63 -3.11
CA ARG A 67 15.51 -6.70 -2.64
C ARG A 67 16.05 -5.87 -3.80
N CYS A 68 16.31 -4.59 -3.55
CA CYS A 68 16.92 -3.69 -4.52
C CYS A 68 18.31 -4.23 -4.93
N PRO A 69 18.63 -4.35 -6.22
CA PRO A 69 19.92 -4.89 -6.66
C PRO A 69 21.11 -4.00 -6.27
N VAL A 70 20.87 -2.69 -6.06
CA VAL A 70 21.90 -1.69 -5.79
C VAL A 70 22.26 -1.59 -4.30
N CYS A 71 21.26 -1.50 -3.42
CA CYS A 71 21.48 -1.28 -1.98
C CYS A 71 20.96 -2.41 -1.09
N LYS A 72 20.40 -3.49 -1.67
CA LYS A 72 19.91 -4.69 -0.98
C LYS A 72 18.76 -4.49 0.01
N VAL A 73 18.26 -3.27 0.17
CA VAL A 73 17.03 -2.95 0.92
C VAL A 73 15.79 -3.45 0.16
N PRO A 74 14.75 -3.96 0.84
CA PRO A 74 13.48 -4.35 0.21
C PRO A 74 12.87 -3.24 -0.66
N VAL A 75 12.31 -3.60 -1.81
CA VAL A 75 11.52 -2.67 -2.61
C VAL A 75 10.22 -2.37 -1.84
N PRO A 76 9.84 -1.10 -1.64
CA PRO A 76 8.64 -0.77 -0.88
C PRO A 76 7.37 -1.34 -1.51
N LEU A 77 6.49 -1.92 -0.69
CA LEU A 77 5.24 -2.55 -1.16
C LEU A 77 4.31 -1.60 -1.92
N ARG A 78 4.42 -0.30 -1.63
CA ARG A 78 3.67 0.78 -2.30
C ARG A 78 4.08 1.03 -3.75
N LYS A 79 5.17 0.41 -4.22
CA LYS A 79 5.61 0.56 -5.60
C LYS A 79 4.80 -0.32 -6.55
N ARG A 80 4.95 -0.07 -7.86
CA ARG A 80 4.41 -0.96 -8.89
C ARG A 80 5.04 -2.35 -8.79
N THR A 81 4.32 -3.36 -9.23
CA THR A 81 4.71 -4.78 -9.18
C THR A 81 5.99 -5.08 -9.93
N ASP A 82 6.19 -4.40 -11.06
CA ASP A 82 7.36 -4.47 -11.91
C ASP A 82 8.54 -3.60 -11.41
N SER A 83 8.42 -2.98 -10.23
CA SER A 83 9.48 -2.13 -9.70
C SER A 83 10.65 -2.95 -9.17
N VAL A 84 11.78 -2.88 -9.88
CA VAL A 84 13.03 -3.54 -9.49
C VAL A 84 13.81 -2.78 -8.39
N TYR A 85 13.65 -1.44 -8.32
CA TYR A 85 14.47 -0.57 -7.46
C TYR A 85 13.68 0.04 -6.30
N CYS A 86 14.29 0.09 -5.11
CA CYS A 86 13.67 0.67 -3.93
C CYS A 86 13.39 2.18 -4.07
N SER A 87 14.18 2.91 -4.86
CA SER A 87 14.09 4.37 -5.02
C SER A 87 14.55 4.83 -6.42
N PRO A 88 14.15 6.05 -6.86
CA PRO A 88 14.69 6.67 -8.07
C PRO A 88 16.22 6.82 -8.03
N LYS A 89 16.78 7.18 -6.86
CA LYS A 89 18.25 7.28 -6.68
C LYS A 89 18.97 5.97 -7.03
N CYS A 90 18.44 4.82 -6.59
CA CYS A 90 19.02 3.51 -6.93
C CYS A 90 18.86 3.19 -8.43
N ARG A 91 17.74 3.57 -9.05
CA ARG A 91 17.56 3.42 -10.51
C ARG A 91 18.63 4.21 -11.28
N THR A 92 18.88 5.46 -10.91
CA THR A 92 19.92 6.30 -11.53
C THR A 92 21.31 5.72 -11.32
N ARG A 93 21.63 5.24 -10.10
CA ARG A 93 22.93 4.61 -9.82
C ARG A 93 23.16 3.35 -10.65
N ALA A 94 22.13 2.51 -10.83
CA ALA A 94 22.21 1.35 -11.71
C ALA A 94 22.42 1.74 -13.18
N TRP A 95 21.76 2.82 -13.64
CA TRP A 95 21.97 3.34 -14.99
C TRP A 95 23.40 3.85 -15.19
N ARG A 96 23.94 4.65 -14.26
CA ARG A 96 25.33 5.16 -14.33
C ARG A 96 26.34 4.02 -14.38
N ARG A 97 26.24 3.06 -13.45
CA ARG A 97 27.12 1.88 -13.44
C ARG A 97 27.14 1.13 -14.76
N ARG A 98 25.98 0.96 -15.42
CA ARG A 98 25.93 0.30 -16.72
C ARG A 98 26.68 1.09 -17.78
N ARG A 99 26.57 2.42 -17.79
CA ARG A 99 27.33 3.28 -18.70
C ARG A 99 28.83 3.24 -18.44
N ASP A 100 29.24 3.37 -17.18
CA ASP A 100 30.66 3.32 -16.80
C ASP A 100 31.30 1.97 -17.21
N THR A 101 30.52 0.87 -17.14
CA THR A 101 30.98 -0.46 -17.57
C THR A 101 31.06 -0.59 -19.10
N THR A 102 30.23 0.14 -19.84
CA THR A 102 30.22 0.14 -21.31
C THR A 102 31.27 1.09 -21.91
N GLU A 103 31.66 2.14 -21.19
CA GLU A 103 32.68 3.11 -21.62
C GLU A 103 34.11 2.71 -21.18
N GLY A 104 34.25 1.69 -20.31
CA GLY A 104 35.53 1.17 -19.83
C GLY A 104 35.92 -0.22 -20.36
N ALA A 105 35.21 -0.73 -21.38
CA ALA A 105 35.51 -1.97 -22.10
C ALA A 105 35.79 -1.63 -23.58
#